data_AF-A0AAV9CZ34-F1
#
_entry.id   AF-A0AAV9CZ34-F1
#
_cell.length_a   1.000
_cell.length_b   1.000
_cell.length_c   1.000
_cell.angle_alpha   90.00
_cell.angle_beta   90.00
_cell.angle_gamma   90.00
#
_symmetry.space_group_name_H-M   'P 1'
#
loop_
_entity.id
_entity.type
_entity.pdbx_description
1 polymer ?
#
loop_
_entity_poly.entity_id
_entity_poly.type
_entity_poly.pdbx_seq_one_letter_code
_entity_poly.pdbx_strand_id
1 'polypeptide(L)'
;MEGDDGRETTLPSPAHIVAVLYPSRGHVNAMLSFSDALASRGLTVTVVATEEWIGLISAADTPPPENPRFRSIPNVIPSEHVRAADFDGFMDAVFTKMESPFEHLLNQLDPPPDAIVADTYLPWAVAVGDRRGIPVYSLWPMSPSMFSVFYHFDRLGSDDSEGRDDDDLIECIPEIRAVRYGDLRSIRAAENTLKRTLKALSLVPKARALLLTTYYDLEPGVVDALRSILPIRSTQSDRPFH
;
A
#
# COMPACT_ATOMS: atom_id res chain seq x y z
N MET A 1 -14.74 54.47 20.24
CA MET A 1 -13.85 53.95 19.18
C MET A 1 -13.45 52.56 19.62
N GLU A 2 -14.06 51.59 18.96
CA GLU A 2 -13.95 50.15 19.24
C GLU A 2 -12.52 49.67 19.01
N GLY A 3 -12.08 48.76 19.87
CA GLY A 3 -10.82 48.05 19.72
C GLY A 3 -10.94 47.01 18.61
N ASP A 4 -10.06 47.12 17.63
CA ASP A 4 -9.80 46.13 16.61
C ASP A 4 -9.02 44.97 17.24
N ASP A 5 -9.75 43.92 17.65
CA ASP A 5 -9.19 42.68 18.16
C ASP A 5 -8.77 41.84 16.94
N GLY A 6 -7.53 42.07 16.49
CA GLY A 6 -6.89 41.35 15.41
C GLY A 6 -6.79 39.86 15.73
N ARG A 7 -7.83 39.10 15.35
CA ARG A 7 -7.77 37.64 15.31
C ARG A 7 -6.76 37.24 14.25
N GLU A 8 -5.56 36.92 14.71
CA GLU A 8 -4.57 36.17 13.96
C GLU A 8 -5.19 34.81 13.62
N THR A 9 -5.75 34.71 12.41
CA THR A 9 -6.19 33.44 11.85
C THR A 9 -4.95 32.60 11.57
N THR A 10 -4.55 31.77 12.53
CA THR A 10 -3.59 30.71 12.30
C THR A 10 -4.12 29.82 11.18
N LEU A 11 -3.41 29.80 10.05
CA LEU A 11 -3.73 28.86 8.98
C LEU A 11 -3.64 27.44 9.56
N PRO A 12 -4.61 26.55 9.26
CA PRO A 12 -4.57 25.18 9.77
C PRO A 12 -3.27 24.51 9.32
N SER A 13 -2.57 23.88 10.28
CA SER A 13 -1.36 23.11 9.99
C SER A 13 -1.65 22.08 8.89
N PRO A 14 -0.72 21.85 7.95
CA PRO A 14 -0.94 20.86 6.91
C PRO A 14 -1.14 19.47 7.49
N ALA A 15 -2.10 18.72 6.94
CA ALA A 15 -2.40 17.37 7.41
C ALA A 15 -1.16 16.47 7.34
N HIS A 16 -0.94 15.69 8.39
CA HIS A 16 0.19 14.80 8.57
C HIS A 16 -0.16 13.37 8.15
N ILE A 17 0.51 12.89 7.11
CA ILE A 17 0.35 11.55 6.56
C ILE A 17 1.57 10.70 6.93
N VAL A 18 1.33 9.53 7.54
CA VAL A 18 2.37 8.52 7.74
C VAL A 18 2.26 7.47 6.65
N ALA A 19 3.30 7.32 5.83
CA ALA A 19 3.40 6.33 4.76
C ALA A 19 4.32 5.18 5.20
N VAL A 20 3.79 3.97 5.41
CA VAL A 20 4.59 2.82 5.86
C VAL A 20 4.87 1.84 4.72
N LEU A 21 6.16 1.54 4.53
CA LEU A 21 6.66 0.76 3.41
C LEU A 21 6.53 -0.75 3.64
N TYR A 22 6.10 -1.48 2.60
CA TYR A 22 6.42 -2.90 2.50
C TYR A 22 7.87 -3.05 1.99
N PRO A 23 8.72 -3.84 2.66
CA PRO A 23 10.17 -3.91 2.43
C PRO A 23 10.55 -4.67 1.14
N SER A 24 10.20 -4.13 -0.02
CA SER A 24 10.68 -4.61 -1.33
C SER A 24 10.78 -3.46 -2.32
N ARG A 25 11.71 -3.55 -3.28
CA ARG A 25 12.06 -2.44 -4.19
C ARG A 25 10.88 -1.82 -4.94
N GLY A 26 10.02 -2.66 -5.53
CA GLY A 26 8.87 -2.17 -6.29
C GLY A 26 7.87 -1.40 -5.42
N HIS A 27 7.57 -1.95 -4.24
CA HIS A 27 6.65 -1.35 -3.27
C HIS A 27 7.22 -0.05 -2.68
N VAL A 28 8.52 -0.05 -2.33
CA VAL A 28 9.23 1.13 -1.83
C VAL A 28 9.19 2.26 -2.85
N ASN A 29 9.57 2.00 -4.11
CA ASN A 29 9.58 3.04 -5.15
C ASN A 29 8.19 3.64 -5.38
N ALA A 30 7.15 2.81 -5.40
CA ALA A 30 5.77 3.26 -5.57
C ALA A 30 5.32 4.17 -4.41
N MET A 31 5.59 3.78 -3.16
CA MET A 31 5.22 4.59 -2.00
C MET A 31 6.06 5.87 -1.89
N LEU A 32 7.34 5.86 -2.26
CA LEU A 32 8.17 7.06 -2.28
C LEU A 32 7.64 8.06 -3.31
N SER A 33 7.37 7.61 -4.54
CA SER A 33 6.78 8.45 -5.59
C SER A 33 5.43 9.02 -5.15
N PHE A 34 4.61 8.21 -4.47
CA PHE A 34 3.34 8.67 -3.90
C PHE A 34 3.54 9.69 -2.78
N SER A 35 4.50 9.47 -1.90
CA SER A 35 4.87 10.37 -0.80
C SER A 35 5.35 11.73 -1.32
N ASP A 36 6.18 11.74 -2.37
CA ASP A 36 6.64 12.96 -3.02
C ASP A 36 5.48 13.74 -3.65
N ALA A 37 4.53 13.02 -4.25
CA ALA A 37 3.32 13.62 -4.82
C ALA A 37 2.40 14.24 -3.74
N LEU A 38 2.31 13.64 -2.56
CA LEU A 38 1.57 14.20 -1.42
C LEU A 38 2.30 15.42 -0.83
N ALA A 39 3.62 15.33 -0.65
CA ALA A 39 4.44 16.42 -0.16
C ALA A 39 4.37 17.65 -1.08
N SER A 40 4.41 17.44 -2.39
CA SER A 40 4.25 18.49 -3.41
C SER A 40 2.88 19.18 -3.39
N ARG A 41 1.87 18.55 -2.77
CA ARG A 41 0.53 19.13 -2.55
C ARG A 41 0.41 19.86 -1.20
N GLY A 42 1.53 20.06 -0.50
CA GLY A 42 1.60 20.79 0.75
C GLY A 42 1.29 19.95 1.99
N LEU A 43 1.11 18.63 1.88
CA LEU A 43 0.89 17.75 3.03
C LEU A 43 2.22 17.48 3.76
N THR A 44 2.17 17.33 5.08
CA THR A 44 3.33 16.82 5.83
C THR A 44 3.38 15.31 5.69
N VAL A 45 4.48 14.75 5.19
CA VAL A 45 4.59 13.30 4.97
C VAL A 45 5.74 12.73 5.80
N THR A 46 5.47 11.68 6.55
CA THR A 46 6.49 10.87 7.23
C THR A 46 6.51 9.47 6.62
N VAL A 47 7.59 9.14 5.93
CA VAL A 47 7.85 7.80 5.40
C VAL A 47 8.50 6.95 6.49
N VAL A 48 7.92 5.78 6.75
CA VAL A 48 8.39 4.81 7.74
C VAL A 48 8.88 3.54 7.05
N ALA A 49 10.13 3.18 7.29
CA ALA A 49 10.74 1.94 6.83
C ALA A 49 11.60 1.30 7.93
N THR A 50 12.16 0.12 7.72
CA THR A 50 13.17 -0.41 8.65
C THR A 50 14.49 0.37 8.52
N GLU A 51 15.35 0.33 9.53
CA GLU A 51 16.67 0.98 9.51
C GLU A 51 17.49 0.60 8.26
N GLU A 52 17.52 -0.68 7.87
CA GLU A 52 18.17 -1.13 6.64
C GLU A 52 17.60 -0.42 5.41
N TRP A 53 16.28 -0.39 5.28
CA TRP A 53 15.62 0.25 4.13
C TRP A 53 15.81 1.76 4.10
N ILE A 54 15.82 2.44 5.25
CA ILE A 54 16.19 3.85 5.32
C ILE A 54 17.63 4.07 4.80
N GLY A 55 18.56 3.19 5.19
CA GLY A 55 19.93 3.21 4.67
C GLY A 55 20.02 3.00 3.16
N LEU A 56 19.25 2.04 2.63
CA LEU A 56 19.19 1.75 1.19
C LEU A 56 18.59 2.91 0.37
N ILE A 57 17.57 3.58 0.92
CA ILE A 57 16.93 4.74 0.27
C ILE A 57 17.85 5.96 0.31
N SER A 58 18.54 6.16 1.43
CA SER A 58 19.40 7.34 1.67
C SER A 58 20.82 7.18 1.12
N ALA A 59 21.11 6.10 0.38
CA ALA A 59 22.43 5.84 -0.19
C ALA A 59 22.81 6.80 -1.34
N ALA A 60 21.92 7.71 -1.72
CA ALA A 60 22.23 8.80 -2.65
C ALA A 60 22.99 9.93 -1.93
N ASP A 61 24.03 10.49 -2.56
CA ASP A 61 24.86 11.59 -2.04
C ASP A 61 24.14 12.96 -1.92
N THR A 62 22.81 12.96 -1.87
CA THR A 62 21.98 14.15 -1.74
C THR A 62 21.43 14.27 -0.33
N PRO A 63 21.47 15.46 0.31
CA PRO A 63 20.79 15.68 1.58
C PRO A 63 19.31 15.26 1.47
N PRO A 64 18.75 14.55 2.46
CA PRO A 64 17.36 14.16 2.42
C PRO A 64 16.46 15.40 2.41
N PRO A 65 15.33 15.38 1.69
CA PRO A 65 14.41 16.51 1.67
C PRO A 65 13.82 16.76 3.07
N GLU A 66 13.40 18.00 3.34
CA GLU A 66 12.67 18.33 4.57
C GLU A 66 11.28 17.65 4.63
N ASN A 67 10.72 17.35 3.46
CA ASN A 67 9.45 16.66 3.27
C ASN A 67 9.48 15.90 1.92
N PRO A 68 9.25 14.58 1.86
CA PRO A 68 8.90 13.68 2.96
C PRO A 68 10.01 13.50 4.00
N ARG A 69 9.62 13.41 5.28
CA ARG A 69 10.50 13.08 6.40
C ARG A 69 10.67 11.58 6.48
N PHE A 70 11.86 11.11 6.85
CA PHE A 70 12.12 9.69 7.05
C PHE A 70 12.19 9.34 8.54
N ARG A 71 11.59 8.21 8.91
CA ARG A 71 11.69 7.60 10.24
C ARG A 71 11.92 6.10 10.08
N SER A 72 12.79 5.56 10.94
CA SER A 72 13.08 4.13 10.97
C SER A 72 12.32 3.42 12.07
N ILE A 73 12.01 2.15 11.83
CA ILE A 73 11.76 1.15 12.87
C ILE A 73 12.95 0.16 12.91
N PRO A 74 13.21 -0.51 14.03
CA PRO A 74 14.26 -1.52 14.13
C PRO A 74 14.18 -2.58 13.03
N ASN A 75 15.34 -3.11 12.63
CA ASN A 75 15.43 -4.24 11.69
C ASN A 75 14.90 -5.55 12.31
N VAL A 76 13.59 -5.77 12.19
CA VAL A 76 12.88 -6.94 12.73
C VAL A 76 12.54 -8.00 11.67
N ILE A 77 13.01 -7.81 10.44
CA ILE A 77 12.75 -8.67 9.27
C ILE A 77 14.08 -9.15 8.65
N PRO A 78 14.07 -10.25 7.87
CA PRO A 78 15.22 -10.64 7.08
C PRO A 78 15.69 -9.54 6.13
N SER A 79 17.01 -9.43 5.96
CA SER A 79 17.63 -8.41 5.10
C SER A 79 17.21 -8.55 3.63
N GLU A 80 17.06 -7.42 2.93
CA GLU A 80 16.81 -7.37 1.47
C GLU A 80 17.81 -8.24 0.68
N HIS A 81 19.05 -8.35 1.14
CA HIS A 81 20.11 -9.09 0.43
C HIS A 81 19.94 -10.61 0.46
N VAL A 82 19.23 -11.16 1.45
CA VAL A 82 19.14 -12.61 1.69
C VAL A 82 17.72 -13.14 1.78
N ARG A 83 16.71 -12.26 1.88
CA ARG A 83 15.31 -12.67 2.05
C ARG A 83 14.77 -13.57 0.93
N ALA A 84 15.37 -13.54 -0.26
CA ALA A 84 14.95 -14.39 -1.36
C ALA A 84 15.19 -15.89 -1.09
N ALA A 85 16.17 -16.23 -0.23
CA ALA A 85 16.44 -17.62 0.15
C ALA A 85 15.35 -18.23 1.03
N ASP A 86 14.59 -17.40 1.75
CA ASP A 86 13.43 -17.79 2.54
C ASP A 86 12.36 -16.68 2.47
N PHE A 87 11.68 -16.62 1.31
CA PHE A 87 10.69 -15.58 1.05
C PHE A 87 9.45 -15.72 1.96
N ASP A 88 9.07 -16.96 2.30
CA ASP A 88 7.97 -17.23 3.21
C ASP A 88 8.26 -16.71 4.62
N GLY A 89 9.44 -17.03 5.17
CA GLY A 89 9.87 -16.53 6.48
C GLY A 89 10.03 -15.02 6.51
N PHE A 90 10.45 -14.40 5.40
CA PHE A 90 10.45 -12.95 5.24
C PHE A 90 9.05 -12.35 5.33
N MET A 91 8.08 -12.89 4.58
CA MET A 91 6.71 -12.39 4.65
C MET A 91 6.09 -12.59 6.03
N ASP A 92 6.34 -13.71 6.70
CA ASP A 92 5.90 -13.93 8.07
C ASP A 92 6.46 -12.88 9.02
N ALA A 93 7.76 -12.54 8.89
CA ALA A 93 8.37 -11.51 9.69
C ALA A 93 7.73 -10.13 9.45
N VAL A 94 7.44 -9.77 8.19
CA VAL A 94 6.74 -8.52 7.87
C VAL A 94 5.34 -8.49 8.49
N PHE A 95 4.62 -9.61 8.42
CA PHE A 95 3.24 -9.72 8.89
C PHE A 95 3.12 -9.72 10.42
N THR A 96 4.17 -10.10 11.14
CA THR A 96 4.08 -10.34 12.58
C THR A 96 5.02 -9.50 13.43
N LYS A 97 6.13 -8.99 12.88
CA LYS A 97 7.18 -8.33 13.66
C LYS A 97 7.23 -6.81 13.48
N MET A 98 6.74 -6.28 12.36
CA MET A 98 6.77 -4.83 12.09
C MET A 98 5.69 -4.03 12.85
N GLU A 99 4.58 -4.66 13.24
CA GLU A 99 3.43 -3.98 13.88
C GLU A 99 3.83 -3.23 15.16
N SER A 100 4.44 -3.93 16.12
CA SER A 100 4.75 -3.37 17.44
C SER A 100 5.74 -2.19 17.37
N PRO A 101 6.86 -2.30 16.63
CA PRO A 101 7.76 -1.16 16.46
C PRO A 101 7.13 0.02 15.71
N PHE A 102 6.30 -0.24 14.69
CA PHE A 102 5.56 0.81 14.00
C PHE A 102 4.61 1.54 14.95
N GLU A 103 3.83 0.79 15.73
CA GLU A 103 2.92 1.34 16.72
C GLU A 103 3.66 2.15 17.79
N HIS A 104 4.84 1.69 18.23
CA HIS A 104 5.70 2.45 19.13
C HIS A 104 6.16 3.78 18.52
N LEU A 105 6.61 3.77 17.26
CA LEU A 105 7.04 4.96 16.54
C LEU A 105 5.92 6.00 16.43
N LEU A 106 4.67 5.58 16.19
CA LEU A 106 3.52 6.51 16.11
C LEU A 106 3.35 7.35 17.38
N ASN A 107 3.74 6.84 18.56
CA ASN A 107 3.68 7.59 19.82
C ASN A 107 4.72 8.71 19.93
N GLN A 108 5.76 8.66 19.09
CA GLN A 108 6.89 9.59 19.11
C GLN A 108 6.76 10.67 18.04
N LEU A 109 5.73 10.60 17.19
CA LEU A 109 5.51 11.56 16.12
C LEU A 109 4.84 12.82 16.67
N ASP A 110 5.41 13.96 16.33
CA ASP A 110 4.85 15.29 16.59
C ASP A 110 4.89 16.12 15.29
N PRO A 111 3.73 16.56 14.75
CA PRO A 111 2.39 16.27 15.24
C PRO A 111 2.00 14.78 15.08
N PRO A 112 0.98 14.28 15.80
CA PRO A 112 0.43 12.96 15.53
C PRO A 112 -0.11 12.88 14.09
N PRO A 113 -0.19 11.69 13.49
CA PRO A 113 -0.69 11.53 12.13
C PRO A 113 -2.21 11.73 12.04
N ASP A 114 -2.65 12.42 11.01
CA ASP A 114 -4.07 12.55 10.61
C ASP A 114 -4.54 11.35 9.79
N ALA A 115 -3.61 10.66 9.10
CA ALA A 115 -3.90 9.43 8.36
C ALA A 115 -2.65 8.57 8.20
N ILE A 116 -2.88 7.27 7.98
CA ILE A 116 -1.85 6.30 7.60
C ILE A 116 -2.11 5.86 6.16
N VAL A 117 -1.07 5.83 5.34
CA VAL A 117 -1.05 5.13 4.06
C VAL A 117 -0.15 3.92 4.24
N ALA A 118 -0.73 2.73 4.14
CA ALA A 118 0.00 1.49 4.34
C ALA A 118 -0.04 0.66 3.06
N ASP A 119 1.08 0.02 2.74
CA ASP A 119 1.07 -1.01 1.71
C ASP A 119 0.07 -2.12 2.07
N THR A 120 -0.64 -2.64 1.07
CA THR A 120 -1.66 -3.69 1.27
C THR A 120 -1.05 -4.95 1.91
N TYR A 121 0.23 -5.24 1.69
CA TYR A 121 0.93 -6.36 2.33
C TYR A 121 1.34 -6.10 3.79
N LEU A 122 0.83 -5.05 4.43
CA LEU A 122 0.96 -4.80 5.86
C LEU A 122 -0.39 -5.03 6.56
N PRO A 123 -0.80 -6.30 6.79
CA PRO A 123 -2.15 -6.63 7.22
C PRO A 123 -2.51 -6.06 8.60
N TRP A 124 -1.51 -5.74 9.42
CA TRP A 124 -1.71 -5.15 10.74
C TRP A 124 -2.05 -3.67 10.71
N ALA A 125 -1.82 -2.95 9.60
CA ALA A 125 -1.90 -1.50 9.55
C ALA A 125 -3.31 -0.96 9.85
N VAL A 126 -4.35 -1.60 9.28
CA VAL A 126 -5.75 -1.24 9.55
C VAL A 126 -6.07 -1.37 11.04
N ALA A 127 -5.67 -2.49 11.66
CA ALA A 127 -5.91 -2.71 13.08
C ALA A 127 -5.18 -1.69 13.98
N VAL A 128 -3.95 -1.29 13.61
CA VAL A 128 -3.22 -0.20 14.30
C VAL A 128 -3.97 1.12 14.19
N GLY A 129 -4.46 1.46 12.99
CA GLY A 129 -5.25 2.67 12.77
C GLY A 129 -6.55 2.68 13.59
N ASP A 130 -7.29 1.58 13.58
CA ASP A 130 -8.54 1.42 14.34
C ASP A 130 -8.31 1.62 15.85
N ARG A 131 -7.26 1.00 16.42
CA ARG A 131 -6.90 1.17 17.84
C ARG A 131 -6.62 2.63 18.23
N ARG A 132 -6.18 3.43 17.27
CA ARG A 132 -5.74 4.82 17.47
C ARG A 132 -6.73 5.86 16.96
N GLY A 133 -7.83 5.42 16.33
CA GLY A 133 -8.77 6.33 15.67
C GLY A 133 -8.16 7.05 14.46
N ILE A 134 -7.13 6.50 13.82
CA ILE A 134 -6.46 7.09 12.65
C ILE A 134 -6.95 6.37 11.38
N PRO A 135 -7.49 7.08 10.38
CA PRO A 135 -7.91 6.46 9.13
C PRO A 135 -6.71 5.88 8.36
N VAL A 136 -6.88 4.65 7.86
CA VAL A 136 -5.86 3.93 7.07
C VAL A 136 -6.28 3.81 5.61
N TYR A 137 -5.40 4.16 4.69
CA TYR A 137 -5.55 3.96 3.26
C TYR A 137 -4.63 2.82 2.82
N SER A 138 -5.18 1.83 2.12
CA SER A 138 -4.41 0.68 1.61
C SER A 138 -3.84 1.02 0.25
N LEU A 139 -2.53 1.05 0.09
CA LEU A 139 -1.87 1.22 -1.20
C LEU A 139 -1.63 -0.14 -1.85
N TRP A 140 -2.08 -0.31 -3.08
CA TRP A 140 -1.73 -1.44 -3.92
C TRP A 140 -0.81 -0.96 -5.05
N PRO A 141 0.50 -1.28 -4.98
CA PRO A 141 1.48 -0.75 -5.93
C PRO A 141 1.60 -1.55 -7.24
N MET A 142 0.86 -2.65 -7.37
CA MET A 142 0.84 -3.49 -8.58
C MET A 142 -0.37 -3.15 -9.45
N SER A 143 -0.56 -3.86 -10.58
CA SER A 143 -1.67 -3.57 -11.49
C SER A 143 -3.05 -3.84 -10.83
N PRO A 144 -4.07 -3.03 -11.17
CA PRO A 144 -5.47 -3.30 -10.86
C PRO A 144 -5.93 -4.71 -11.28
N SER A 145 -5.51 -5.19 -12.45
CA SER A 145 -5.81 -6.58 -12.87
C SER A 145 -5.28 -7.59 -11.87
N MET A 146 -4.02 -7.46 -11.43
CA MET A 146 -3.46 -8.39 -10.45
C MET A 146 -4.19 -8.31 -9.11
N PHE A 147 -4.59 -7.11 -8.66
CA PHE A 147 -5.45 -6.96 -7.49
C PHE A 147 -6.75 -7.75 -7.67
N SER A 148 -7.43 -7.56 -8.80
CA SER A 148 -8.72 -8.19 -9.09
C SER A 148 -8.62 -9.72 -9.17
N VAL A 149 -7.55 -10.27 -9.75
CA VAL A 149 -7.26 -11.72 -9.74
C VAL A 149 -7.19 -12.27 -8.32
N PHE A 150 -6.39 -11.64 -7.44
CA PHE A 150 -6.28 -12.10 -6.06
C PHE A 150 -7.57 -11.85 -5.26
N TYR A 151 -8.26 -10.74 -5.51
CA TYR A 151 -9.48 -10.39 -4.77
C TYR A 151 -10.64 -11.34 -5.08
N HIS A 152 -10.70 -11.86 -6.30
CA HIS A 152 -11.70 -12.84 -6.74
C HIS A 152 -11.13 -14.26 -6.88
N PHE A 153 -10.03 -14.55 -6.18
CA PHE A 153 -9.31 -15.81 -6.36
C PHE A 153 -10.18 -17.04 -6.05
N ASP A 154 -11.10 -16.92 -5.11
CA ASP A 154 -12.08 -17.94 -4.75
C ASP A 154 -13.03 -18.32 -5.90
N ARG A 155 -13.23 -17.40 -6.86
CA ARG A 155 -14.07 -17.61 -8.06
C ARG A 155 -13.30 -18.25 -9.22
N LEU A 156 -11.98 -18.37 -9.13
CA LEU A 156 -11.11 -18.91 -10.20
C LEU A 156 -11.12 -20.45 -10.29
N GLY A 157 -12.06 -21.13 -9.62
CA GLY A 157 -12.23 -22.58 -9.66
C GLY A 157 -11.14 -23.38 -8.93
N SER A 158 -11.33 -24.70 -8.83
CA SER A 158 -10.27 -25.65 -8.48
C SER A 158 -9.30 -25.84 -9.65
N ASP A 159 -8.13 -26.41 -9.36
CA ASP A 159 -7.15 -26.77 -10.38
C ASP A 159 -7.59 -28.04 -11.13
N ASP A 160 -8.70 -27.96 -11.87
CA ASP A 160 -9.17 -29.02 -12.75
C ASP A 160 -8.28 -29.01 -14.01
N SER A 161 -7.06 -29.50 -13.80
CA SER A 161 -5.86 -29.38 -14.64
C SER A 161 -5.76 -30.41 -15.75
N GLU A 162 -6.68 -31.37 -15.82
CA GLU A 162 -6.62 -32.41 -16.84
C GLU A 162 -6.88 -31.82 -18.24
N GLY A 163 -5.79 -31.64 -18.99
CA GLY A 163 -5.82 -31.31 -20.42
C GLY A 163 -5.72 -29.83 -20.80
N ARG A 164 -5.44 -28.92 -19.86
CA ARG A 164 -5.29 -27.48 -20.16
C ARG A 164 -3.85 -27.04 -20.41
N ASP A 165 -3.62 -26.34 -21.52
CA ASP A 165 -2.36 -25.72 -21.91
C ASP A 165 -2.06 -24.47 -21.05
N ASP A 166 -0.80 -24.08 -20.89
CA ASP A 166 -0.39 -22.86 -20.17
C ASP A 166 -0.93 -21.59 -20.86
N ASP A 167 -1.06 -21.63 -22.18
CA ASP A 167 -1.59 -20.53 -22.99
C ASP A 167 -3.13 -20.44 -22.97
N ASP A 168 -3.81 -21.43 -22.39
CA ASP A 168 -5.27 -21.40 -22.28
C ASP A 168 -5.72 -20.20 -21.44
N LEU A 169 -6.71 -19.48 -21.98
CA LEU A 169 -7.28 -18.30 -21.33
C LEU A 169 -8.41 -18.70 -20.38
N ILE A 170 -8.38 -18.11 -19.19
CA ILE A 170 -9.39 -18.30 -18.16
C ILE A 170 -10.20 -17.02 -18.01
N GLU A 171 -11.46 -17.11 -18.44
CA GLU A 171 -12.47 -16.07 -18.25
C GLU A 171 -13.20 -16.33 -16.92
N CYS A 172 -12.69 -15.76 -15.82
CA CYS A 172 -13.30 -15.95 -14.50
C CYS A 172 -13.79 -14.66 -13.85
N ILE A 173 -13.32 -13.51 -14.34
CA ILE A 173 -13.66 -12.19 -13.79
C ILE A 173 -14.12 -11.37 -14.98
N PRO A 174 -15.41 -10.94 -15.04
CA PRO A 174 -15.98 -10.26 -16.21
C PRO A 174 -15.14 -9.07 -16.72
N GLU A 175 -14.37 -8.45 -15.84
CA GLU A 175 -13.63 -7.22 -16.11
C GLU A 175 -12.15 -7.47 -16.44
N ILE A 176 -11.62 -8.66 -16.12
CA ILE A 176 -10.31 -9.13 -16.58
C ILE A 176 -10.52 -10.00 -17.81
N ARG A 177 -10.20 -9.45 -18.98
CA ARG A 177 -10.54 -10.06 -20.28
C ARG A 177 -9.99 -11.47 -20.48
N ALA A 178 -8.89 -11.84 -19.81
CA ALA A 178 -8.45 -13.22 -19.63
C ALA A 178 -7.20 -13.25 -18.74
N VAL A 179 -7.04 -14.32 -17.95
CA VAL A 179 -5.77 -14.68 -17.30
C VAL A 179 -5.26 -15.97 -17.93
N ARG A 180 -3.96 -16.08 -18.21
CA ARG A 180 -3.40 -17.34 -18.72
C ARG A 180 -3.43 -18.39 -17.62
N TYR A 181 -3.72 -19.63 -17.98
CA TYR A 181 -3.76 -20.70 -17.02
C TYR A 181 -2.38 -20.96 -16.41
N GLY A 182 -1.30 -20.82 -17.18
CA GLY A 182 0.07 -20.90 -16.65
C GLY A 182 0.37 -19.86 -15.55
N ASP A 183 -0.20 -18.65 -15.66
CA ASP A 183 -0.07 -17.63 -14.63
C ASP A 183 -0.81 -18.05 -13.35
N LEU A 184 -2.03 -18.59 -13.47
CA LEU A 184 -2.78 -19.10 -12.32
C LEU A 184 -2.11 -20.32 -11.68
N ARG A 185 -1.54 -21.23 -12.47
CA ARG A 185 -0.75 -22.37 -11.97
C ARG A 185 0.46 -21.88 -11.18
N SER A 186 1.18 -20.90 -11.69
CA SER A 186 2.33 -20.29 -11.01
C SER A 186 1.92 -19.66 -9.67
N ILE A 187 0.78 -18.95 -9.64
CA ILE A 187 0.23 -18.37 -8.42
C ILE A 187 -0.15 -19.46 -7.41
N ARG A 188 -0.81 -20.54 -7.84
CA ARG A 188 -1.21 -21.67 -6.98
C ARG A 188 -0.02 -22.43 -6.41
N ALA A 189 1.04 -22.59 -7.21
CA ALA A 189 2.28 -23.24 -6.78
C ALA A 189 2.96 -22.49 -5.61
N ALA A 190 2.78 -21.17 -5.53
CA ALA A 190 3.25 -20.34 -4.42
C ALA A 190 2.23 -20.31 -3.25
N GLU A 191 1.77 -21.48 -2.79
CA GLU A 191 0.62 -21.64 -1.88
C GLU A 191 0.69 -20.75 -0.62
N ASN A 192 1.83 -20.75 0.07
CA ASN A 192 2.02 -19.94 1.28
C ASN A 192 1.98 -18.44 0.98
N THR A 193 2.54 -18.03 -0.17
CA THR A 193 2.50 -16.64 -0.61
C THR A 193 1.09 -16.19 -0.98
N LEU A 194 0.38 -17.04 -1.70
CA LEU A 194 -1.02 -16.85 -2.04
C LEU A 194 -1.89 -16.71 -0.78
N LYS A 195 -1.78 -17.63 0.18
CA LYS A 195 -2.56 -17.57 1.44
C LYS A 195 -2.36 -16.24 2.17
N ARG A 196 -1.13 -15.75 2.27
CA ARG A 196 -0.82 -14.46 2.91
C ARG A 196 -1.35 -13.27 2.11
N THR A 197 -1.25 -13.33 0.79
CA THR A 197 -1.81 -12.32 -0.13
C THR A 197 -3.33 -12.22 0.05
N LEU A 198 -4.05 -13.35 -0.03
CA LEU A 198 -5.49 -13.38 0.19
C LEU A 198 -5.88 -12.88 1.58
N LYS A 199 -5.09 -13.23 2.61
CA LYS A 199 -5.29 -12.72 3.96
C LYS A 199 -5.16 -11.20 4.02
N ALA A 200 -4.14 -10.63 3.38
CA ALA A 200 -3.94 -9.18 3.32
C ALA A 200 -5.08 -8.49 2.56
N LEU A 201 -5.47 -9.00 1.40
CA LEU A 201 -6.57 -8.44 0.61
C LEU A 201 -7.92 -8.49 1.34
N SER A 202 -8.17 -9.52 2.16
CA SER A 202 -9.40 -9.62 2.97
C SER A 202 -9.60 -8.45 3.95
N LEU A 203 -8.55 -7.67 4.22
CA LEU A 203 -8.58 -6.50 5.11
C LEU A 203 -8.77 -5.18 4.36
N VAL A 204 -8.62 -5.16 3.03
CA VAL A 204 -8.80 -3.95 2.21
C VAL A 204 -10.19 -3.33 2.38
N PRO A 205 -11.31 -4.08 2.44
CA PRO A 205 -12.63 -3.49 2.70
C PRO A 205 -12.74 -2.75 4.05
N LYS A 206 -11.84 -3.02 5.00
CA LYS A 206 -11.79 -2.35 6.31
C LYS A 206 -10.97 -1.07 6.30
N ALA A 207 -10.15 -0.85 5.27
CA ALA A 207 -9.44 0.41 5.09
C ALA A 207 -10.42 1.53 4.67
N ARG A 208 -10.03 2.78 4.95
CA ARG A 208 -10.77 3.98 4.56
C ARG A 208 -10.97 4.08 3.05
N ALA A 209 -9.95 3.69 2.30
CA ALA A 209 -10.00 3.46 0.87
C ALA A 209 -8.80 2.63 0.38
N LEU A 210 -8.97 2.01 -0.79
CA LEU A 210 -7.89 1.45 -1.60
C LEU A 210 -7.36 2.52 -2.56
N LEU A 211 -6.03 2.63 -2.62
CA LEU A 211 -5.28 3.48 -3.53
C LEU A 211 -4.56 2.59 -4.55
N LEU A 212 -4.83 2.80 -5.83
CA LEU A 212 -4.20 2.06 -6.93
C LEU A 212 -3.14 2.96 -7.59
N THR A 213 -1.91 2.46 -7.75
CA THR A 213 -0.84 3.19 -8.48
C THR A 213 -0.93 2.87 -9.98
N THR A 214 -1.98 3.36 -10.62
CA THR A 214 -2.23 3.15 -12.07
C THR A 214 -2.70 4.44 -12.73
N TYR A 215 -2.66 4.47 -14.06
CA TYR A 215 -3.41 5.42 -14.88
C TYR A 215 -4.76 4.80 -15.22
N TYR A 216 -5.85 5.50 -14.95
CA TYR A 216 -7.20 4.99 -15.20
C TYR A 216 -7.37 4.49 -16.64
N ASP A 217 -6.85 5.24 -17.61
CA ASP A 217 -6.96 4.92 -19.05
C ASP A 217 -6.30 3.60 -19.47
N LEU A 218 -5.42 3.02 -18.65
CA LEU A 218 -4.78 1.73 -18.95
C LEU A 218 -5.71 0.54 -18.73
N GLU A 219 -6.52 0.60 -17.67
CA GLU A 219 -7.36 -0.52 -17.22
C GLU A 219 -8.74 -0.04 -16.74
N PRO A 220 -9.47 0.80 -17.51
CA PRO A 220 -10.65 1.50 -17.01
C PRO A 220 -11.75 0.52 -16.55
N GLY A 221 -11.96 -0.56 -17.30
CA GLY A 221 -12.93 -1.59 -16.96
C GLY A 221 -12.65 -2.27 -15.61
N VAL A 222 -11.38 -2.60 -15.33
CA VAL A 222 -10.99 -3.22 -14.05
C VAL A 222 -11.10 -2.22 -12.91
N VAL A 223 -10.65 -0.97 -13.11
CA VAL A 223 -10.74 0.06 -12.07
C VAL A 223 -12.20 0.35 -11.70
N ASP A 224 -13.09 0.46 -12.69
CA ASP A 224 -14.51 0.71 -12.43
C ASP A 224 -15.21 -0.47 -11.78
N ALA A 225 -14.85 -1.70 -12.15
CA ALA A 225 -15.31 -2.90 -11.47
C ALA A 225 -14.96 -2.86 -9.98
N LEU A 226 -13.68 -2.61 -9.67
CA LEU A 226 -13.19 -2.56 -8.30
C LEU A 226 -13.82 -1.39 -7.52
N ARG A 227 -14.08 -0.24 -8.16
CA ARG A 227 -14.78 0.90 -7.54
C ARG A 227 -16.21 0.57 -7.11
N SER A 228 -16.87 -0.38 -7.79
CA SER A 228 -18.25 -0.78 -7.47
C SER A 228 -18.35 -1.65 -6.21
N ILE A 229 -17.25 -2.29 -5.80
CA ILE A 229 -17.20 -3.24 -4.67
C ILE A 229 -16.30 -2.78 -3.51
N LEU A 230 -15.40 -1.83 -3.74
CA LEU A 230 -14.46 -1.33 -2.76
C LEU A 230 -14.48 0.20 -2.70
N PRO A 231 -14.22 0.79 -1.51
CA PRO A 231 -14.02 2.23 -1.42
C PRO A 231 -12.69 2.60 -2.09
N ILE A 232 -12.69 2.98 -3.37
CA ILE A 232 -11.47 3.40 -4.09
C ILE A 232 -11.40 4.92 -4.18
N ARG A 233 -10.21 5.48 -3.95
CA ARG A 233 -9.91 6.89 -4.26
C ARG A 233 -8.82 6.96 -5.32
N SER A 234 -9.10 7.62 -6.43
CA SER A 234 -8.09 7.89 -7.46
C SER A 234 -7.10 8.95 -6.98
N THR A 235 -5.83 8.78 -7.34
CA THR A 235 -4.78 9.78 -7.12
C THR A 235 -4.81 10.92 -8.15
N GLN A 236 -5.55 10.72 -9.24
CA GLN A 236 -5.88 11.73 -10.23
C GLN A 236 -7.25 12.32 -9.91
N SER A 237 -7.29 13.64 -9.76
CA SER A 237 -8.50 14.43 -9.58
C SER A 237 -9.31 14.41 -10.87
N ASP A 238 -10.35 13.58 -10.94
CA ASP A 238 -11.42 13.72 -11.94
C ASP A 238 -12.36 14.88 -11.58
N ARG A 239 -11.79 16.07 -11.38
CA ARG A 239 -12.52 17.33 -11.41
C ARG A 239 -11.68 18.38 -12.13
N PRO A 240 -12.15 18.95 -13.25
CA PRO A 240 -11.66 20.26 -13.66
C PRO A 240 -11.98 21.25 -12.55
N PHE A 241 -11.00 22.09 -12.21
CA PHE A 241 -11.18 23.22 -11.31
C PHE A 241 -12.20 24.19 -11.92
N HIS A 242 -13.39 24.22 -11.35
CA HIS A 242 -14.32 25.34 -11.38
C HIS A 242 -14.89 25.55 -9.99
#